data_AF-A0A1A5ZZ23-F1
#
_entry.id   AF-A0A1A5ZZ23-F1
#
_cell.length_a   1.000
_cell.length_b   1.000
_cell.length_c   1.000
_cell.angle_alpha   90.00
_cell.angle_beta   90.00
_cell.angle_gamma   90.00
#
_symmetry.space_group_name_H-M   'P 1'
#
loop_
_entity.id
_entity.type
_entity.pdbx_description
1 polymer ?
#
loop_
_entity_poly.entity_id
_entity_poly.type
_entity_poly.pdbx_seq_one_letter_code
_entity_poly.pdbx_strand_id
1 'polypeptide(L)'
;MPPMDDSVNEASSASRYVVTEHDSRELADCKRRAKKLSERIERITMSTRAWTDLIHEEQGIIDDPETSPKDRRDSERRLQKHQALLQGALDQWHAIAEELASLNSALDTEEEKANKLGALYLSEGYGSHDGEAGSYSGQGGYQ
;
A
#
# COMPACT_ATOMS: atom_id res chain seq x y z
N MET A 1 33.08 26.77 34.73
CA MET A 1 32.22 26.29 33.63
C MET A 1 31.83 24.85 33.95
N PRO A 2 30.57 24.46 33.72
CA PRO A 2 30.29 24.05 32.35
C PRO A 2 29.29 24.98 31.66
N PRO A 3 29.41 25.14 30.33
CA PRO A 3 28.35 25.69 29.50
C PRO A 3 27.13 24.77 29.59
N MET A 4 25.94 25.36 29.62
CA MET A 4 24.70 24.63 29.42
C MET A 4 24.78 23.96 28.04
N ASP A 5 24.69 22.64 28.01
CA ASP A 5 24.56 21.85 26.79
C ASP A 5 23.20 22.16 26.14
N ASP A 6 23.18 23.14 25.23
CA ASP A 6 22.07 23.36 24.28
C ASP A 6 21.97 22.22 23.23
N SER A 7 22.89 21.26 23.29
CA SER A 7 23.01 20.10 22.38
C SER A 7 21.81 19.13 22.42
N VAL A 8 21.09 19.06 23.55
CA VAL A 8 20.04 18.02 23.74
C VAL A 8 18.70 18.41 23.10
N ASN A 9 18.46 19.69 22.83
CA ASN A 9 17.18 20.18 22.31
C ASN A 9 17.11 20.17 20.77
N GLU A 10 18.26 20.22 20.08
CA GLU A 10 18.35 20.11 18.62
C GLU A 10 18.22 18.65 18.15
N ALA A 11 18.76 17.68 18.89
CA ALA A 11 18.67 16.26 18.51
C ALA A 11 17.23 15.71 18.58
N SER A 12 16.43 16.14 19.57
CA SER A 12 15.01 15.76 19.69
C SER A 12 14.16 16.38 18.59
N SER A 13 14.48 17.61 18.18
CA SER A 13 13.78 18.33 17.13
C SER A 13 14.15 17.81 15.72
N ALA A 14 15.43 17.50 15.50
CA ALA A 14 15.90 16.87 14.26
C ALA A 14 15.34 15.45 14.10
N SER A 15 15.26 14.68 15.19
CA SER A 15 14.63 13.34 15.18
C SER A 15 13.14 13.41 14.87
N ARG A 16 12.41 14.38 15.43
CA ARG A 16 10.97 14.59 15.12
C ARG A 16 10.73 15.08 13.69
N TYR A 17 11.56 16.00 13.17
CA TYR A 17 11.42 16.51 11.80
C TYR A 17 11.73 15.47 10.73
N VAL A 18 12.80 14.67 10.91
CA VAL A 18 13.19 13.63 9.95
C VAL A 18 12.14 12.53 9.87
N VAL A 19 11.52 12.13 11.00
CA VAL A 19 10.42 11.16 11.00
C VAL A 19 9.21 11.69 10.24
N THR A 20 8.83 12.96 10.44
CA THR A 20 7.65 13.54 9.76
C THR A 20 7.80 13.74 8.24
N GLU A 21 9.00 14.05 7.75
CA GLU A 21 9.24 14.20 6.30
C GLU A 21 9.48 12.85 5.59
N HIS A 22 10.14 11.91 6.26
CA HIS A 22 10.38 10.56 5.72
C HIS A 22 9.05 9.80 5.55
N ASP A 23 8.18 9.83 6.57
CA ASP A 23 6.85 9.24 6.54
C ASP A 23 5.96 9.87 5.44
N SER A 24 6.12 11.17 5.19
CA SER A 24 5.38 11.88 4.14
C SER A 24 5.80 11.45 2.73
N ARG A 25 7.10 11.20 2.52
CA ARG A 25 7.64 10.80 1.21
C ARG A 25 7.33 9.34 0.88
N GLU A 26 7.48 8.44 1.85
CA GLU A 26 7.12 7.02 1.68
C GLU A 26 5.61 6.85 1.49
N LEU A 27 4.79 7.61 2.21
CA LEU A 27 3.34 7.63 2.01
C LEU A 27 2.95 8.15 0.62
N ALA A 28 3.62 9.20 0.13
CA ALA A 28 3.38 9.73 -1.21
C ALA A 28 3.78 8.75 -2.33
N ASP A 29 4.87 7.99 -2.13
CA ASP A 29 5.30 6.94 -3.05
C ASP A 29 4.37 5.73 -3.01
N CYS A 30 3.91 5.32 -1.82
CA CYS A 30 2.90 4.29 -1.65
C CYS A 30 1.60 4.64 -2.37
N LYS A 31 1.07 5.87 -2.17
CA LYS A 31 -0.12 6.37 -2.88
C LYS A 31 0.06 6.37 -4.41
N ARG A 32 1.24 6.76 -4.90
CA ARG A 32 1.55 6.72 -6.34
C ARG A 32 1.58 5.29 -6.89
N ARG A 33 2.17 4.35 -6.16
CA ARG A 33 2.19 2.92 -6.53
C ARG A 33 0.79 2.32 -6.53
N ALA A 34 -0.01 2.58 -5.49
CA ALA A 34 -1.39 2.14 -5.39
C ALA A 34 -2.25 2.67 -6.56
N LYS A 35 -2.11 3.95 -6.91
CA LYS A 35 -2.80 4.53 -8.08
C LYS A 35 -2.42 3.82 -9.38
N LYS A 36 -1.12 3.61 -9.63
CA LYS A 36 -0.65 2.90 -10.83
C LYS A 36 -1.17 1.46 -10.89
N LEU A 37 -1.24 0.78 -9.75
CA LEU A 37 -1.81 -0.55 -9.64
C LEU A 37 -3.30 -0.55 -9.96
N SER A 38 -4.06 0.40 -9.41
CA SER A 38 -5.50 0.55 -9.71
C SER A 38 -5.75 0.74 -11.21
N GLU A 39 -4.98 1.62 -11.86
CA GLU A 39 -5.10 1.85 -13.32
C GLU A 39 -4.73 0.60 -14.13
N ARG A 40 -3.74 -0.19 -13.68
CA ARG A 40 -3.38 -1.46 -14.33
C ARG A 40 -4.50 -2.49 -14.19
N ILE A 41 -5.05 -2.62 -12.98
CA ILE A 41 -6.18 -3.50 -12.67
C ILE A 41 -7.37 -3.20 -13.57
N GLU A 42 -7.75 -1.92 -13.70
CA GLU A 42 -8.86 -1.51 -14.56
C GLU A 42 -8.62 -1.89 -16.03
N ARG A 43 -7.43 -1.59 -16.56
CA ARG A 43 -7.09 -1.93 -17.96
C ARG A 43 -7.16 -3.43 -18.24
N ILE A 44 -6.61 -4.25 -17.34
CA ILE A 44 -6.62 -5.70 -17.50
C ILE A 44 -8.05 -6.21 -17.35
N THR A 45 -8.81 -5.74 -16.36
CA THR A 45 -10.24 -6.10 -16.19
C THR A 45 -11.04 -5.86 -17.47
N MET A 46 -10.91 -4.67 -18.07
CA MET A 46 -11.60 -4.33 -19.32
C MET A 46 -11.16 -5.24 -20.47
N SER A 47 -9.86 -5.49 -20.59
CA SER A 47 -9.31 -6.36 -21.63
C SER A 47 -9.77 -7.81 -21.48
N THR A 48 -9.74 -8.35 -20.26
CA THR A 48 -10.22 -9.71 -19.93
C THR A 48 -11.68 -9.88 -20.31
N ARG A 49 -12.55 -8.90 -20.00
CA ARG A 49 -13.96 -8.93 -20.41
C ARG A 49 -14.12 -8.95 -21.92
N ALA A 50 -13.46 -8.02 -22.62
CA ALA A 50 -13.53 -7.96 -24.08
C ALA A 50 -13.08 -9.27 -24.75
N TRP A 51 -12.00 -9.89 -24.27
CA TRP A 51 -11.57 -11.19 -24.81
C TRP A 51 -12.54 -12.32 -24.48
N THR A 52 -13.15 -12.29 -23.30
CA THR A 52 -14.16 -13.27 -22.90
C THR A 52 -15.40 -13.18 -23.79
N ASP A 53 -15.87 -11.97 -24.09
CA ASP A 53 -17.02 -11.76 -24.96
C ASP A 53 -16.73 -12.26 -26.39
N LEU A 54 -15.57 -11.91 -26.94
CA LEU A 54 -15.14 -12.40 -28.26
C LEU A 54 -15.01 -13.92 -28.31
N ILE A 55 -14.52 -14.56 -27.24
CA ILE A 55 -14.46 -16.03 -27.16
C ILE A 55 -15.86 -16.65 -27.26
N HIS A 56 -16.85 -16.08 -26.55
CA HIS A 56 -18.23 -16.57 -26.63
C HIS A 56 -18.83 -16.36 -28.02
N GLU A 57 -18.56 -15.23 -28.67
CA GLU A 57 -18.99 -14.96 -30.04
C GLU A 57 -18.42 -15.99 -31.03
N GLU A 58 -17.11 -16.24 -30.99
CA GLU A 58 -16.47 -17.22 -31.87
C GLU A 58 -16.99 -18.64 -31.59
N GLN A 59 -17.20 -19.00 -30.32
CA GLN A 59 -17.76 -20.30 -29.95
C GLN A 59 -19.19 -20.48 -30.48
N GLY A 60 -20.01 -19.43 -30.43
CA GLY A 60 -21.35 -19.45 -31.02
C GLY A 60 -21.35 -19.71 -32.52
N ILE A 61 -20.41 -19.12 -33.26
CA ILE A 61 -20.24 -19.37 -34.70
C ILE A 61 -19.80 -20.82 -34.97
N ILE A 62 -18.93 -21.37 -34.12
CA ILE A 62 -18.41 -22.74 -34.25
C ILE A 62 -19.51 -23.77 -34.01
N ASP A 63 -20.31 -23.56 -32.97
CA ASP A 63 -21.37 -24.48 -32.53
C ASP A 63 -22.62 -24.42 -33.42
N ASP A 64 -22.80 -23.33 -34.19
CA ASP A 64 -23.89 -23.22 -35.15
C ASP A 64 -23.70 -24.22 -36.32
N PRO A 65 -24.63 -25.18 -36.50
CA PRO A 65 -24.56 -26.17 -37.57
C PRO A 65 -24.76 -25.57 -38.96
N GLU A 66 -25.40 -24.40 -39.08
CA GLU A 66 -25.65 -23.70 -40.35
C GLU A 66 -24.41 -22.94 -40.86
N THR A 67 -23.43 -22.67 -39.98
CA THR A 67 -22.18 -22.01 -40.35
C THR A 67 -21.39 -22.80 -41.38
N SER A 68 -20.89 -22.11 -42.41
CA SER A 68 -20.10 -22.75 -43.46
C SER A 68 -18.79 -23.34 -42.89
N PRO A 69 -18.25 -24.44 -43.46
CA PRO A 69 -16.98 -25.03 -43.00
C PRO A 69 -15.78 -24.08 -43.11
N LYS A 70 -15.86 -23.04 -43.94
CA LYS A 70 -14.81 -22.02 -44.04
C LYS A 70 -14.91 -21.07 -42.84
N ASP A 71 -16.09 -20.54 -42.58
CA ASP A 71 -16.31 -19.58 -41.49
C ASP A 71 -16.08 -20.21 -40.12
N ARG A 72 -16.46 -21.49 -39.95
CA ARG A 72 -16.14 -22.26 -38.74
C ARG A 72 -14.63 -22.34 -38.49
N ARG A 73 -13.83 -22.69 -39.51
CA ARG A 73 -12.36 -22.76 -39.40
C ARG A 73 -11.72 -21.40 -39.14
N ASP A 74 -12.24 -20.34 -39.76
CA ASP A 74 -11.75 -18.99 -39.52
C ASP A 74 -12.06 -18.55 -38.07
N SER A 75 -13.22 -18.96 -37.53
CA SER A 75 -13.63 -18.71 -36.15
C SER A 75 -12.81 -19.52 -35.14
N GLU A 76 -12.53 -20.79 -35.40
CA GLU A 76 -11.61 -21.62 -34.59
C GLU A 76 -10.21 -20.99 -34.48
N ARG A 77 -9.71 -20.39 -35.57
CA ARG A 77 -8.42 -19.68 -35.55
C ARG A 77 -8.47 -18.41 -34.71
N ARG A 78 -9.55 -17.63 -34.79
CA ARG A 78 -9.73 -16.42 -33.96
C ARG A 78 -9.91 -16.80 -32.50
N LEU A 79 -10.69 -17.85 -32.20
CA LEU A 79 -10.86 -18.40 -30.87
C LEU A 79 -9.51 -18.73 -30.20
N GLN A 80 -8.63 -19.47 -30.89
CA GLN A 80 -7.29 -19.78 -30.39
C GLN A 80 -6.47 -18.51 -30.08
N LYS A 81 -6.57 -17.49 -30.95
CA LYS A 81 -5.90 -16.21 -30.73
C LYS A 81 -6.46 -15.47 -29.52
N HIS A 82 -7.78 -15.41 -29.35
CA HIS A 82 -8.42 -14.75 -28.21
C HIS A 82 -8.13 -15.47 -26.90
N GLN A 83 -8.10 -16.81 -26.90
CA GLN A 83 -7.69 -17.60 -25.75
C GLN A 83 -6.24 -17.32 -25.32
N ALA A 84 -5.31 -17.21 -26.27
CA ALA A 84 -3.93 -16.85 -25.97
C ALA A 84 -3.82 -15.43 -25.36
N LEU A 85 -4.60 -14.47 -25.86
CA LEU A 85 -4.65 -13.11 -25.33
C LEU A 85 -5.28 -13.06 -23.92
N LEU A 86 -6.33 -13.85 -23.69
CA LEU A 86 -6.96 -14.01 -22.38
C LEU A 86 -5.97 -14.62 -21.39
N GLN A 87 -5.22 -15.64 -21.78
CA GLN A 87 -4.18 -16.24 -20.94
C GLN A 87 -3.12 -15.21 -20.54
N GLY A 88 -2.63 -14.41 -21.49
CA GLY A 88 -1.68 -13.33 -21.19
C GLY A 88 -2.25 -12.28 -20.24
N ALA A 89 -3.55 -11.99 -20.30
CA ALA A 89 -4.21 -11.11 -19.34
C ALA A 89 -4.31 -11.74 -17.93
N LEU A 90 -4.55 -13.06 -17.85
CA LEU A 90 -4.56 -13.80 -16.58
C LEU A 90 -3.17 -13.84 -15.94
N ASP A 91 -2.11 -14.00 -16.74
CA ASP A 91 -0.73 -13.95 -16.24
C ASP A 91 -0.41 -12.56 -15.63
N GLN A 92 -0.92 -11.49 -16.26
CA GLN A 92 -0.79 -10.14 -15.71
C GLN A 92 -1.59 -9.95 -14.41
N TRP A 93 -2.76 -10.57 -14.29
CA TRP A 93 -3.53 -10.61 -13.05
C TRP A 93 -2.77 -11.27 -11.91
N HIS A 94 -2.15 -12.42 -12.17
CA HIS A 94 -1.31 -13.09 -11.18
C HIS A 94 -0.14 -12.21 -10.72
N ALA A 95 0.56 -11.57 -11.65
CA ALA A 95 1.64 -10.65 -11.31
C ALA A 95 1.18 -9.47 -10.44
N ILE A 96 -0.02 -8.95 -10.67
CA ILE A 96 -0.61 -7.90 -9.82
C ILE A 96 -0.95 -8.43 -8.43
N ALA A 97 -1.52 -9.65 -8.35
CA ALA A 97 -1.84 -10.27 -7.07
C ALA A 97 -0.58 -10.48 -6.22
N GLU A 98 0.53 -10.90 -6.82
CA GLU A 98 1.82 -11.02 -6.15
C GLU A 98 2.36 -9.66 -5.67
N GLU A 99 2.26 -8.61 -6.51
CA GLU A 99 2.67 -7.25 -6.13
C GLU A 99 1.85 -6.70 -4.96
N LEU A 100 0.53 -6.97 -4.94
CA LEU A 100 -0.35 -6.59 -3.83
C LEU A 100 -0.05 -7.39 -2.55
N ALA A 101 0.22 -8.69 -2.65
CA ALA A 101 0.61 -9.51 -1.51
C ALA A 101 1.93 -9.04 -0.89
N SER A 102 2.92 -8.71 -1.73
CA SER A 102 4.20 -8.13 -1.31
C SER A 102 4.01 -6.79 -0.59
N LEU A 103 3.15 -5.92 -1.12
CA LEU A 103 2.80 -4.64 -0.50
C LEU A 103 2.12 -4.81 0.86
N ASN A 104 1.16 -5.74 0.98
CA ASN A 104 0.50 -6.02 2.25
C ASN A 104 1.48 -6.55 3.30
N SER A 105 2.36 -7.48 2.93
CA SER A 105 3.36 -8.01 3.85
C SER A 105 4.33 -6.93 4.37
N ALA A 106 4.70 -5.98 3.51
CA ALA A 106 5.50 -4.83 3.93
C ALA A 106 4.71 -3.92 4.90
N LEU A 107 3.42 -3.71 4.63
CA LEU A 107 2.54 -2.89 5.49
C LEU A 107 2.39 -3.52 6.89
N ASP A 108 2.14 -4.82 6.97
CA ASP A 108 2.03 -5.55 8.25
C ASP A 108 3.32 -5.41 9.09
N THR A 109 4.48 -5.43 8.41
CA THR A 109 5.79 -5.28 9.07
C THR A 109 5.98 -3.86 9.63
N GLU A 110 5.58 -2.83 8.88
CA GLU A 110 5.63 -1.45 9.37
C GLU A 110 4.62 -1.20 10.49
N GLU A 111 3.43 -1.81 10.44
CA GLU A 111 2.44 -1.76 11.52
C GLU A 111 2.97 -2.39 12.81
N GLU A 112 3.68 -3.53 12.72
CA GLU A 112 4.30 -4.16 13.88
C GLU A 112 5.39 -3.27 14.51
N LYS A 113 6.19 -2.58 13.68
CA LYS A 113 7.19 -1.60 14.17
C LYS A 113 6.52 -0.40 14.84
N ALA A 114 5.45 0.15 14.25
CA ALA A 114 4.70 1.25 14.83
C ALA A 114 4.08 0.85 16.18
N ASN A 115 3.52 -0.36 16.28
CA ASN A 115 2.98 -0.90 17.53
C ASN A 115 4.07 -1.05 18.61
N LYS A 116 5.26 -1.56 18.25
CA LYS A 116 6.41 -1.64 19.16
C LYS A 116 6.87 -0.26 19.63
N LEU A 117 6.90 0.71 18.72
CA LEU A 117 7.26 2.09 19.05
C LEU A 117 6.22 2.73 19.99
N GLY A 118 4.93 2.55 19.70
CA GLY A 118 3.83 3.01 20.55
C GLY A 118 3.87 2.39 21.95
N ALA A 119 4.17 1.09 22.04
CA ALA A 119 4.36 0.40 23.32
C ALA A 119 5.55 0.98 24.12
N LEU A 120 6.68 1.29 23.45
CA LEU A 120 7.83 1.93 24.09
C LEU A 120 7.47 3.33 24.63
N TYR A 121 6.80 4.17 23.81
CA TYR A 121 6.32 5.49 24.24
C TYR A 121 5.39 5.42 25.46
N LEU A 122 4.49 4.44 25.51
CA LEU A 122 3.60 4.21 26.65
C LEU A 122 4.35 3.67 27.88
N SER A 123 5.41 2.90 27.68
CA SER A 123 6.21 2.31 28.78
C SER A 123 7.25 3.27 29.38
N GLU A 124 7.75 4.24 28.60
CA GLU A 124 8.77 5.20 29.03
C GLU A 124 8.21 6.47 29.71
N GLY A 125 6.88 6.60 29.84
CA GLY A 125 6.29 7.64 30.69
C GLY A 125 6.62 9.08 30.26
N TYR A 126 6.73 9.37 28.96
CA TYR A 126 6.80 10.75 28.45
C TYR A 126 5.43 11.46 28.48
N GLY A 127 4.76 11.41 29.63
CA GLY A 127 3.40 11.93 29.82
C GLY A 127 3.00 12.04 31.29
N SER A 128 3.68 12.93 32.02
CA SER A 128 3.09 13.92 32.97
C SER A 128 4.23 14.59 33.75
N HIS A 129 4.80 15.65 33.18
CA HIS A 129 5.33 16.74 34.02
C HIS A 129 4.16 17.70 34.26
N ASP A 130 3.19 17.27 35.06
CA ASP A 130 2.33 18.22 35.77
C ASP A 130 3.12 18.69 36.98
N GLY A 131 3.19 20.01 37.11
CA GLY A 131 4.17 20.73 37.90
C GLY A 131 4.26 20.30 39.36
N GLU A 132 5.48 20.39 39.87
CA GLU A 132 5.77 20.50 41.29
C GLU A 132 4.88 21.58 41.94
N ALA A 133 3.98 21.16 42.82
CA ALA A 133 3.67 21.92 44.01
C ALA A 133 4.45 21.27 45.16
N GLY A 134 5.74 21.56 45.21
CA GLY A 134 6.56 21.30 46.38
C GLY A 134 5.98 22.08 47.57
N SER A 135 5.34 21.37 48.49
CA SER A 135 4.94 21.90 49.79
C SER A 135 6.18 22.16 50.65
N TYR A 136 6.84 23.30 50.40
CA TYR A 136 7.88 23.85 51.26
C TYR A 136 7.20 24.71 52.34
N SER A 137 6.84 24.10 53.47
CA SER A 137 6.41 24.84 54.67
C SER A 137 7.65 25.41 55.37
N GLY A 138 8.14 26.54 54.86
CA GLY A 138 9.15 27.36 55.52
C GLY A 138 8.53 28.11 56.70
N GLN A 139 9.05 27.85 57.91
CA GLN A 139 8.87 28.72 59.07
C GLN A 139 9.44 30.11 58.76
N GLY A 140 8.63 31.14 58.99
CA GLY A 140 9.03 32.54 58.83
C GLY A 140 8.03 33.48 59.51
N GLY A 141 7.94 33.40 60.84
CA GLY A 141 7.24 34.40 61.65
C GLY A 141 8.19 35.51 62.05
N TYR A 142 7.98 36.69 61.49
CA TYR A 142 8.62 37.95 61.87
C TYR A 142 7.95 38.54 63.12
N GLN A 143 8.81 39.05 64.03
CA GLN A 143 8.60 40.06 65.07
C GLN A 143 7.47 39.88 66.10
#